data_AF-A0A8J8AA58-F1
#
_entry.id   AF-A0A8J8AA58-F1
#
_cell.length_a   1.000
_cell.length_b   1.000
_cell.length_c   1.000
_cell.angle_alpha   90.00
_cell.angle_beta   90.00
_cell.angle_gamma   90.00
#
_symmetry.space_group_name_H-M   'P 1'
#
loop_
_entity.id
_entity.type
_entity.pdbx_description
1 polymer ?
#
loop_
_entity_poly.entity_id
_entity_poly.type
_entity_poly.pdbx_seq_one_letter_code
_entity_poly.pdbx_strand_id
1 'polypeptide(L)'
;MDEWDLLEQLAETFEVLSKMLIEIALPSAQFIIALTFYGLVLYLWDILGVTPNTPFYNVMVDLSNALWIGISLLGLAGTLSALRHLEELPF
;
A
#
# COMPACT_ATOMS: atom_id res chain seq x y z
N MET A 1 -28.94 24.47 21.05
CA MET A 1 -27.92 23.42 21.03
C MET A 1 -26.93 23.81 22.08
N ASP A 2 -26.76 22.97 23.09
CA ASP A 2 -25.83 23.25 24.18
C ASP A 2 -24.39 23.05 23.67
N GLU A 3 -23.45 23.85 24.17
CA GLU A 3 -22.04 23.80 23.76
C GLU A 3 -21.41 22.41 23.98
N TRP A 4 -22.01 21.61 24.87
CA TRP A 4 -21.66 20.22 25.12
C TRP A 4 -22.05 19.26 23.99
N ASP A 5 -23.20 19.46 23.34
CA ASP A 5 -23.60 18.65 22.17
C ASP A 5 -22.63 18.86 20.99
N LEU A 6 -22.16 20.10 20.80
CA LEU A 6 -21.19 20.43 19.74
C LEU A 6 -19.82 19.78 19.99
N LEU A 7 -19.39 19.69 21.24
CA LEU A 7 -18.15 19.03 21.62
C LEU A 7 -18.21 17.51 21.45
N GLU A 8 -19.36 16.91 21.78
CA GLU A 8 -19.58 15.47 21.61
C GLU A 8 -19.61 15.09 20.11
N GLN A 9 -20.30 15.90 19.29
CA GLN A 9 -20.31 15.72 17.83
C GLN A 9 -18.93 15.89 17.19
N LEU A 10 -18.12 16.83 17.69
CA LEU A 10 -16.74 17.03 17.25
C LEU A 10 -15.86 15.83 17.61
N ALA A 11 -16.02 15.27 18.83
CA ALA A 11 -15.27 14.12 19.28
C ALA A 11 -15.61 12.86 18.46
N GLU A 12 -16.89 12.60 18.19
CA GLU A 12 -17.33 11.51 17.31
C GLU A 12 -16.78 11.68 15.89
N THR A 13 -16.83 12.90 15.36
CA THR A 13 -16.28 13.21 14.03
C THR A 13 -14.77 12.93 14.00
N PHE A 14 -14.02 13.31 15.04
CA PHE A 14 -12.58 13.08 15.13
C PHE A 14 -12.25 11.59 15.24
N GLU A 15 -13.05 10.82 15.98
CA GLU A 15 -12.89 9.37 16.10
C GLU A 15 -13.09 8.68 14.74
N VAL A 16 -14.15 9.03 14.00
CA VAL A 16 -14.40 8.51 12.65
C VAL A 16 -13.26 8.88 11.70
N LEU A 17 -12.82 10.14 11.71
CA LEU A 17 -11.69 10.61 10.87
C LEU A 17 -10.40 9.86 11.17
N SER A 18 -10.12 9.59 12.45
CA SER A 18 -8.93 8.85 12.88
C SER A 18 -8.95 7.39 12.40
N LYS A 19 -10.10 6.72 12.46
CA LYS A 19 -10.27 5.34 11.93
C LYS A 19 -10.08 5.30 10.43
N MET A 20 -10.70 6.24 9.69
CA MET A 20 -10.52 6.35 8.24
C MET A 20 -9.06 6.60 7.86
N LEU A 21 -8.35 7.46 8.58
CA LEU A 21 -6.92 7.72 8.34
C LEU A 21 -6.06 6.47 8.55
N ILE A 22 -6.32 5.68 9.59
CA ILE A 22 -5.59 4.43 9.85
C ILE A 22 -5.89 3.38 8.77
N GLU A 23 -7.15 3.25 8.37
CA GLU A 23 -7.57 2.32 7.32
C GLU A 23 -6.99 2.68 5.95
N ILE A 24 -6.79 3.96 5.65
CA ILE A 24 -6.09 4.41 4.42
C ILE A 24 -4.57 4.24 4.55
N ALA A 25 -4.03 4.40 5.76
CA ALA A 25 -2.59 4.27 6.03
C ALA A 25 -2.09 2.82 5.92
N LEU A 26 -2.91 1.82 6.27
CA LEU A 26 -2.48 0.42 6.27
C LEU A 26 -2.14 -0.13 4.86
N PRO A 27 -3.01 0.04 3.84
CA PRO A 27 -2.72 -0.40 2.47
C PRO A 27 -1.58 0.39 1.84
N SER A 28 -1.46 1.68 2.16
CA SER A 28 -0.38 2.54 1.67
C SER A 28 0.98 2.16 2.29
N ALA A 29 1.03 1.81 3.58
CA ALA A 29 2.23 1.27 4.22
C ALA A 29 2.68 -0.06 3.59
N GLN A 30 1.74 -0.98 3.32
CA GLN A 30 2.03 -2.25 2.63
C GLN A 30 2.60 -2.02 1.22
N PHE A 31 2.05 -1.07 0.47
CA PHE A 31 2.54 -0.70 -0.85
C PHE A 31 3.96 -0.12 -0.81
N ILE A 32 4.25 0.77 0.16
CA ILE A 32 5.59 1.36 0.35
C ILE A 32 6.62 0.28 0.72
N ILE A 33 6.27 -0.65 1.61
CA ILE A 33 7.15 -1.78 1.99
C ILE A 33 7.47 -2.64 0.77
N ALA A 34 6.46 -2.95 -0.05
CA ALA A 34 6.63 -3.79 -1.23
C ALA A 34 7.51 -3.11 -2.30
N LEU A 35 7.32 -1.80 -2.53
CA LEU A 35 8.21 -1.00 -3.40
C LEU A 35 9.65 -0.95 -2.87
N THR A 36 9.84 -0.81 -1.57
CA THR A 36 11.16 -0.81 -0.94
C THR A 36 11.86 -2.15 -1.14
N PHE A 37 11.12 -3.26 -0.99
CA PHE A 37 11.63 -4.60 -1.22
C PHE A 37 12.02 -4.83 -2.70
N TYR A 38 11.21 -4.32 -3.63
CA TYR A 38 11.54 -4.34 -5.05
C TYR A 38 12.82 -3.55 -5.37
N GLY A 39 12.97 -2.36 -4.81
CA GLY A 39 14.18 -1.55 -4.94
C GLY A 39 15.43 -2.27 -4.41
N LEU A 40 15.31 -2.99 -3.29
CA LEU A 40 16.40 -3.83 -2.76
C LEU A 40 16.80 -4.93 -3.75
N VAL A 41 15.83 -5.60 -4.38
CA VAL A 41 16.10 -6.64 -5.38
C VAL A 41 16.81 -6.07 -6.61
N LEU A 42 16.39 -4.91 -7.11
CA LEU A 42 17.09 -4.23 -8.21
C LEU A 42 18.50 -3.79 -7.82
N TYR A 43 18.69 -3.32 -6.59
CA TYR A 43 20.00 -2.94 -6.08
C TYR A 43 20.95 -4.16 -5.98
N LEU A 44 20.45 -5.29 -5.48
CA LEU A 44 21.21 -6.54 -5.46
C LEU A 44 21.53 -7.04 -6.86
N TRP A 45 20.60 -6.88 -7.81
CA TRP A 45 20.83 -7.19 -9.22
C TRP A 45 22.02 -6.41 -9.78
N ASP A 46 22.04 -5.10 -9.54
CA ASP A 46 23.09 -4.20 -10.02
C ASP A 46 24.45 -4.56 -9.42
N ILE A 47 24.51 -4.77 -8.10
CA ILE A 47 25.76 -5.17 -7.41
C ILE A 47 26.28 -6.52 -7.89
N LEU A 48 25.40 -7.48 -8.14
CA LEU A 48 25.78 -8.81 -8.60
C LEU A 48 26.17 -8.82 -10.09
N GLY A 49 26.04 -7.68 -10.79
CA GLY A 49 26.40 -7.55 -12.20
C GLY A 49 25.60 -8.50 -13.09
N VAL A 50 24.33 -8.74 -12.77
CA VAL A 50 23.51 -9.73 -13.45
C VAL A 50 23.21 -9.25 -14.87
N THR A 51 23.85 -9.89 -15.84
CA THR A 51 23.69 -9.63 -17.28
C THR A 51 23.07 -10.85 -17.97
N PRO A 52 22.57 -10.73 -19.21
CA PRO A 52 21.96 -11.85 -19.94
C PRO A 52 22.83 -13.12 -20.05
N ASN A 53 24.15 -12.98 -19.89
CA ASN A 53 25.11 -14.08 -19.96
C ASN A 53 25.35 -14.78 -18.61
N THR A 54 24.76 -14.28 -17.51
CA THR A 54 24.90 -14.89 -16.19
C THR A 54 23.91 -16.03 -15.99
N PRO A 55 24.30 -17.13 -15.32
CA PRO A 55 23.47 -18.34 -15.21
C PRO A 55 22.15 -18.14 -14.44
N PHE A 56 22.04 -17.05 -13.68
CA PHE A 56 20.87 -16.71 -12.88
C PHE A 56 20.07 -15.52 -13.44
N TYR A 57 20.39 -15.03 -14.64
CA TYR A 57 19.69 -13.89 -15.26
C TYR A 57 18.18 -14.11 -15.36
N ASN A 58 17.76 -15.24 -15.97
CA ASN A 58 16.34 -15.53 -16.15
C ASN A 58 15.60 -15.64 -14.81
N VAL A 59 16.23 -16.26 -13.80
CA VAL A 59 15.66 -16.37 -12.45
C VAL A 59 15.44 -14.99 -11.83
N MET A 60 16.39 -14.07 -12.00
CA MET A 60 16.27 -12.71 -11.50
C MET A 60 15.20 -11.92 -12.27
N VAL A 61 15.12 -12.07 -13.60
CA VAL A 61 14.05 -11.47 -14.44
C VAL A 61 12.68 -11.94 -13.96
N ASP A 62 12.51 -13.24 -13.77
CA ASP A 62 11.24 -13.84 -13.33
C ASP A 62 10.87 -13.36 -11.92
N LEU A 63 11.84 -13.28 -11.01
CA LEU A 63 11.63 -12.73 -9.67
C LEU A 63 11.19 -11.26 -9.71
N SER A 64 11.85 -10.44 -10.53
CA SER A 64 11.51 -9.02 -10.70
C SER A 64 10.09 -8.85 -11.26
N ASN A 65 9.74 -9.63 -12.28
CA ASN A 65 8.39 -9.63 -12.86
C ASN A 65 7.33 -10.09 -11.85
N ALA A 66 7.61 -11.15 -11.09
CA ALA A 66 6.70 -11.66 -10.07
C ALA A 66 6.46 -10.62 -8.95
N LEU A 67 7.52 -9.96 -8.49
CA LEU A 67 7.42 -8.88 -7.50
C LEU A 67 6.62 -7.70 -8.04
N TRP A 68 6.86 -7.29 -9.28
CA TRP A 68 6.15 -6.18 -9.91
C TRP A 68 4.64 -6.47 -10.06
N ILE A 69 4.28 -7.67 -10.47
CA ILE A 69 2.88 -8.12 -10.55
C ILE A 69 2.27 -8.16 -9.15
N GLY A 70 2.97 -8.70 -8.15
CA GLY A 70 2.51 -8.75 -6.76
C GLY A 70 2.23 -7.35 -6.19
N ILE A 71 3.14 -6.40 -6.41
CA ILE A 71 2.98 -5.00 -6.00
C ILE A 71 1.77 -4.36 -6.67
N SER A 72 1.59 -4.61 -7.97
CA SER A 72 0.46 -4.09 -8.73
C SER A 72 -0.87 -4.62 -8.19
N LEU A 73 -0.94 -5.92 -7.88
CA LEU A 73 -2.13 -6.55 -7.29
C LEU A 73 -2.42 -6.02 -5.88
N LEU A 74 -1.39 -5.82 -5.05
CA LEU A 74 -1.53 -5.20 -3.72
C LEU A 74 -2.05 -3.77 -3.83
N GLY A 75 -1.53 -2.98 -4.77
CA GLY A 75 -2.03 -1.63 -5.06
C GLY A 75 -3.50 -1.63 -5.46
N LEU A 76 -3.88 -2.51 -6.39
CA LEU A 76 -5.28 -2.66 -6.83
C LEU A 76 -6.20 -3.12 -5.70
N ALA A 77 -5.79 -4.09 -4.88
CA ALA A 77 -6.56 -4.54 -3.72
C ALA A 77 -6.75 -3.41 -2.70
N GLY A 78 -5.70 -2.62 -2.44
CA GLY A 78 -5.78 -1.44 -1.59
C GLY A 78 -6.74 -0.39 -2.13
N THR A 79 -6.69 -0.09 -3.43
CA THR A 79 -7.63 0.85 -4.07
C THR A 79 -9.07 0.34 -4.03
N LEU A 80 -9.32 -0.95 -4.32
CA LEU A 80 -10.65 -1.55 -4.24
C LEU A 80 -11.21 -1.55 -2.82
N SER A 81 -10.37 -1.86 -1.83
CA SER A 81 -10.77 -1.80 -0.41
C SER A 81 -11.15 -0.38 0.00
N ALA A 82 -10.37 0.63 -0.41
CA ALA A 82 -10.66 2.03 -0.13
C ALA A 82 -11.94 2.50 -0.82
N LEU A 83 -12.15 2.14 -2.10
CA LEU A 83 -13.38 2.46 -2.84
C LEU A 83 -14.62 1.83 -2.20
N ARG A 84 -14.53 0.58 -1.76
CA ARG A 84 -15.64 -0.10 -1.08
C ARG A 84 -15.98 0.55 0.26
N HIS A 85 -14.98 0.92 1.06
CA HIS A 85 -15.22 1.65 2.32
C HIS A 85 -15.86 3.02 2.09
N LEU A 86 -15.52 3.71 0.99
CA LEU A 86 -16.16 4.98 0.62
C LEU A 86 -17.63 4.79 0.20
N GLU A 87 -17.98 3.65 -0.39
CA GLU A 87 -19.35 3.30 -0.79
C GLU A 87 -20.22 2.91 0.42
N GLU A 88 -19.62 2.42 1.50
CA GLU A 88 -20.30 2.05 2.75
C GLU A 88 -20.54 3.25 3.69
N LEU A 89 -20.03 4.44 3.36
CA LEU A 89 -20.30 5.67 4.13
C LEU A 89 -21.73 6.17 3.87
N PRO A 90 -22.54 6.42 4.92
CA PRO A 90 -23.85 7.02 4.76
C PRO A 90 -23.66 8.49 4.34
N PHE A 91 -23.98 8.79 3.08
CA PHE A 91 -24.21 10.16 2.63
C PHE A 91 -25.60 10.64 3.06
#